data_AF-A0A401Z9H9-F1
#
_entry.id   AF-A0A401Z9H9-F1
#
_cell.length_a   1.000
_cell.length_b   1.000
_cell.length_c   1.000
_cell.angle_alpha   90.00
_cell.angle_beta   90.00
_cell.angle_gamma   90.00
#
_symmetry.space_group_name_H-M   'P 1'
#
loop_
_entity.id
_entity.type
_entity.pdbx_description
1 polymer ?
#
loop_
_entity_poly.entity_id
_entity_poly.type
_entity_poly.pdbx_seq_one_letter_code
_entity_poly.pdbx_strand_id
1 'polypeptide(L)'
;MIDNIANVYLIFWIDPQYQEPTPQYIYLLTRFFQDVGSSPLYANMLQYTDAQGRAPTGVHLSGIKTDRTTPFPDAFRTSIGSDWGAYLHKEIIKVATSNGWDYHTAHNLFFLFPIVSNGCGAHGYLGDRSDEQNLQHGSPIADVYYPYANGQEQCVDAPQSPNHDHISDIAMGIASHELMEAVSDPYLIGWSDQNGNEMADKCPLPPATIDLQIAGNVTWHGNLYLIQEEWDNQRQGCVLEGP
;
A
#
# COMPACT_ATOMS: atom_id res chain seq x y z
N MET A 1 13.30 8.12 0.59
CA MET A 1 12.60 7.88 -0.69
C MET A 1 13.31 6.84 -1.52
N ILE A 2 12.52 6.17 -2.36
CA ILE A 2 12.99 5.36 -3.49
C ILE A 2 13.23 6.32 -4.67
N ASP A 3 14.44 6.40 -5.19
CA ASP A 3 14.69 7.25 -6.37
C ASP A 3 14.26 6.56 -7.66
N ASN A 4 13.73 7.36 -8.61
CA ASN A 4 13.24 6.90 -9.91
C ASN A 4 12.02 5.97 -9.81
N ILE A 5 12.08 4.77 -10.39
CA ILE A 5 10.93 3.87 -10.50
C ILE A 5 10.99 2.84 -9.38
N ALA A 6 9.93 2.75 -8.57
CA ALA A 6 9.77 1.69 -7.58
C ALA A 6 9.24 0.42 -8.26
N ASN A 7 9.93 -0.70 -8.08
CA ASN A 7 9.48 -2.01 -8.52
C ASN A 7 8.56 -2.60 -7.46
N VAL A 8 7.27 -2.72 -7.76
CA VAL A 8 6.29 -3.21 -6.79
C VAL A 8 6.01 -4.70 -7.01
N TYR A 9 6.01 -5.47 -5.93
CA TYR A 9 5.66 -6.88 -5.90
C TYR A 9 4.43 -7.08 -5.02
N LEU A 10 3.40 -7.73 -5.56
CA LEU A 10 2.15 -7.97 -4.83
C LEU A 10 2.11 -9.41 -4.34
N ILE A 11 1.83 -9.58 -3.05
CA ILE A 11 1.66 -10.88 -2.40
C ILE A 11 0.27 -10.94 -1.81
N PHE A 12 -0.62 -11.71 -2.42
CA PHE A 12 -1.94 -12.02 -1.87
C PHE A 12 -1.81 -13.27 -0.99
N TRP A 13 -1.76 -13.07 0.33
CA TRP A 13 -1.66 -14.16 1.29
C TRP A 13 -3.05 -14.57 1.74
N ILE A 14 -3.48 -15.76 1.32
CA ILE A 14 -4.86 -16.26 1.49
C ILE A 14 -4.80 -17.60 2.21
N ASP A 15 -5.39 -17.70 3.39
CA ASP A 15 -5.65 -18.98 4.04
C ASP A 15 -7.08 -19.45 3.73
N PRO A 16 -7.26 -20.58 3.01
CA PRO A 16 -8.59 -21.11 2.66
C PRO A 16 -9.48 -21.49 3.86
N GLN A 17 -8.91 -21.58 5.07
CA GLN A 17 -9.70 -21.81 6.29
C GLN A 17 -10.39 -20.54 6.81
N TYR A 18 -10.12 -19.38 6.19
CA TYR A 18 -10.71 -18.09 6.50
C TYR A 18 -11.62 -17.66 5.34
N GLN A 19 -11.92 -16.36 5.22
CA GLN A 19 -12.57 -15.84 4.03
C GLN A 19 -11.65 -15.96 2.84
N GLU A 20 -12.20 -16.23 1.66
CA GLU A 20 -11.48 -15.99 0.42
C GLU A 20 -11.90 -14.64 -0.18
N PRO A 21 -10.95 -13.81 -0.63
CA PRO A 21 -11.27 -12.59 -1.34
C PRO A 21 -11.91 -12.95 -2.69
N THR A 22 -12.72 -12.04 -3.21
CA THR A 22 -13.30 -12.21 -4.55
C THR A 22 -12.17 -12.27 -5.61
N PRO A 23 -12.36 -12.98 -6.73
CA PRO A 23 -11.43 -12.86 -7.86
C PRO A 23 -11.27 -11.41 -8.36
N GLN A 24 -12.32 -10.60 -8.17
CA GLN A 24 -12.34 -9.19 -8.50
C GLN A 24 -11.34 -8.38 -7.65
N TYR A 25 -11.15 -8.72 -6.37
CA TYR A 25 -10.20 -8.06 -5.48
C TYR A 25 -8.76 -8.12 -6.00
N ILE A 26 -8.28 -9.32 -6.36
CA ILE A 26 -6.93 -9.51 -6.90
C ILE A 26 -6.77 -8.74 -8.21
N TYR A 27 -7.78 -8.80 -9.08
CA TYR A 27 -7.77 -8.09 -10.36
C TYR A 27 -7.72 -6.57 -10.18
N LEU A 28 -8.56 -6.01 -9.33
CA LEU A 28 -8.67 -4.56 -9.11
C LEU A 28 -7.40 -3.97 -8.49
N LEU A 29 -6.85 -4.62 -7.46
CA LEU A 29 -5.57 -4.19 -6.88
C LEU A 29 -4.42 -4.30 -7.88
N THR A 30 -4.35 -5.40 -8.63
CA THR A 30 -3.35 -5.56 -9.70
C THR A 30 -3.43 -4.41 -10.72
N ARG A 31 -4.65 -4.08 -11.15
CA ARG A 31 -4.92 -2.98 -12.08
C ARG A 31 -4.52 -1.63 -11.50
N PHE A 32 -4.84 -1.37 -10.24
CA PHE A 32 -4.43 -0.15 -9.55
C PHE A 32 -2.91 0.05 -9.60
N PHE A 33 -2.11 -0.97 -9.29
CA PHE A 33 -0.65 -0.87 -9.35
C PHE A 33 -0.08 -0.74 -10.77
N GLN A 34 -0.85 -1.08 -11.80
CA GLN A 34 -0.50 -0.80 -13.20
C GLN A 34 -0.77 0.66 -13.58
N ASP A 35 -1.74 1.31 -12.93
CA ASP A 35 -2.20 2.66 -13.29
C ASP A 35 -1.55 3.76 -12.43
N VAL A 36 -1.38 3.52 -11.12
CA VAL A 36 -1.00 4.56 -10.15
C VAL A 36 0.33 5.21 -10.47
N GLY A 37 1.32 4.44 -10.94
CA GLY A 37 2.69 4.91 -11.18
C GLY A 37 2.84 5.98 -12.26
N SER A 38 1.84 6.13 -13.13
CA SER A 38 1.79 7.20 -14.15
C SER A 38 0.58 8.11 -13.96
N SER A 39 -0.09 8.04 -12.81
CA SER A 39 -1.24 8.87 -12.50
C SER A 39 -0.83 10.33 -12.26
N PRO A 40 -1.75 11.29 -12.48
CA PRO A 40 -1.56 12.67 -12.04
C PRO A 40 -1.25 12.78 -10.55
N LEU A 41 -1.84 11.93 -9.71
CA LEU A 41 -1.58 11.90 -8.27
C LEU A 41 -0.11 11.60 -7.98
N TYR A 42 0.47 10.59 -8.64
CA TYR A 42 1.85 10.16 -8.42
C TYR A 42 2.87 11.23 -8.86
N ALA A 43 2.50 12.16 -9.75
CA ALA A 43 3.35 13.31 -10.06
C ALA A 43 3.64 14.17 -8.82
N ASN A 44 2.81 14.10 -7.77
CA ASN A 44 3.05 14.77 -6.50
C ASN A 44 4.36 14.32 -5.83
N MET A 45 4.82 13.09 -6.11
CA MET A 45 6.08 12.54 -5.60
C MET A 45 7.32 13.32 -6.05
N LEU A 46 7.23 14.10 -7.13
CA LEU A 46 8.34 14.93 -7.62
C LEU A 46 8.82 15.97 -6.59
N GLN A 47 8.00 16.27 -5.59
CA GLN A 47 8.33 17.20 -4.50
C GLN A 47 9.10 16.54 -3.35
N TYR A 48 9.14 15.20 -3.32
CA TYR A 48 9.65 14.39 -2.20
C TYR A 48 11.03 13.82 -2.54
N THR A 49 12.01 14.72 -2.70
CA THR A 49 13.35 14.38 -3.18
C THR A 49 14.30 13.91 -2.08
N ASP A 50 15.31 13.12 -2.45
CA ASP A 50 16.47 12.85 -1.61
C ASP A 50 17.41 14.06 -1.47
N ALA A 51 18.49 13.87 -0.71
CA ALA A 51 19.52 14.90 -0.51
C ALA A 51 20.27 15.28 -1.80
N GLN A 52 20.13 14.50 -2.88
CA GLN A 52 20.69 14.77 -4.21
C GLN A 52 19.66 15.37 -5.18
N GLY A 53 18.41 15.61 -4.73
CA GLY A 53 17.33 16.13 -5.56
C GLY A 53 16.65 15.09 -6.45
N ARG A 54 16.85 13.80 -6.20
CA ARG A 54 16.17 12.71 -6.93
C ARG A 54 14.84 12.38 -6.28
N ALA A 55 13.79 12.25 -7.07
CA ALA A 55 12.45 11.90 -6.60
C ALA A 55 12.02 10.51 -7.07
N PRO A 56 11.00 9.90 -6.44
CA PRO A 56 10.19 8.87 -7.07
C PRO A 56 9.51 9.45 -8.31
N THR A 57 9.54 8.71 -9.41
CA THR A 57 9.06 9.12 -10.74
C THR A 57 8.08 8.13 -11.35
N GLY A 58 7.91 6.96 -10.76
CA GLY A 58 6.86 6.03 -11.15
C GLY A 58 6.88 4.73 -10.36
N VAL A 59 5.92 3.87 -10.69
CA VAL A 59 5.78 2.52 -10.16
C VAL A 59 5.77 1.54 -11.32
N HIS A 60 6.49 0.44 -11.18
CA HIS A 60 6.48 -0.68 -12.10
C HIS A 60 6.05 -1.96 -11.38
N LEU A 61 4.88 -2.48 -11.73
CA LEU A 61 4.42 -3.77 -11.22
C LEU A 61 5.32 -4.90 -11.76
N SER A 62 6.17 -5.43 -10.88
CA SER A 62 7.28 -6.32 -11.22
C SER A 62 7.00 -7.80 -10.92
N GLY A 63 6.04 -8.08 -10.04
CA GLY A 63 5.64 -9.45 -9.74
C GLY A 63 4.33 -9.54 -8.97
N ILE A 64 3.64 -10.67 -9.13
CA ILE A 64 2.42 -10.98 -8.40
C ILE A 64 2.50 -12.43 -7.95
N LYS A 65 2.20 -12.68 -6.68
CA LYS A 65 2.05 -14.02 -6.12
C LYS A 65 0.78 -14.09 -5.31
N THR A 66 -0.04 -15.10 -5.56
CA THR A 66 -1.06 -15.54 -4.61
C THR A 66 -0.50 -16.74 -3.85
N ASP A 67 -0.27 -16.59 -2.55
CA ASP A 67 0.07 -17.71 -1.68
C ASP A 67 -1.18 -18.24 -0.98
N ARG A 68 -1.49 -19.51 -1.25
CA ARG A 68 -2.57 -20.28 -0.62
C ARG A 68 -2.05 -21.45 0.22
N THR A 69 -0.74 -21.58 0.30
CA THR A 69 -0.05 -22.75 0.88
C THR A 69 0.42 -22.50 2.30
N THR A 70 0.53 -21.24 2.70
CA THR A 70 0.96 -20.87 4.04
C THR A 70 -0.24 -20.51 4.88
N PRO A 71 -0.54 -21.28 5.94
CA PRO A 71 -1.66 -20.95 6.81
C PRO A 71 -1.37 -19.65 7.56
N PHE A 72 -2.41 -18.89 7.87
CA PHE A 72 -2.26 -17.75 8.76
C PHE A 72 -1.88 -18.22 10.17
N PRO A 73 -1.13 -17.41 10.93
CA PRO A 73 -0.94 -17.64 12.34
C PRO A 73 -2.30 -17.65 13.05
N ASP A 74 -2.51 -18.57 14.00
CA ASP A 74 -3.77 -18.64 14.75
C ASP A 74 -4.16 -17.30 15.41
N ALA A 75 -3.17 -16.48 15.78
CA ALA A 75 -3.36 -15.14 16.33
C ALA A 75 -4.21 -14.23 15.42
N PHE A 76 -4.13 -14.38 14.09
CA PHE A 76 -4.94 -13.59 13.15
C PHE A 76 -6.45 -13.88 13.32
N ARG A 77 -6.84 -15.04 13.89
CA ARG A 77 -8.25 -15.42 14.17
C ARG A 77 -8.85 -14.71 15.37
N THR A 78 -8.06 -14.44 16.41
CA THR A 78 -8.60 -14.19 17.75
C THR A 78 -8.32 -12.80 18.31
N SER A 79 -7.29 -12.09 17.83
CA SER A 79 -6.98 -10.73 18.30
C SER A 79 -5.95 -10.03 17.42
N ILE A 80 -6.06 -8.70 17.34
CA ILE A 80 -4.93 -7.84 16.96
C ILE A 80 -3.85 -8.02 18.03
N GLY A 81 -2.73 -8.65 17.66
CA GLY A 81 -1.59 -8.87 18.53
C GLY A 81 -0.47 -7.91 18.17
N SER A 82 0.37 -7.54 19.15
CA SER A 82 1.43 -6.54 18.99
C SER A 82 2.61 -6.97 18.12
N ASP A 83 2.58 -8.17 17.50
CA ASP A 83 3.70 -8.70 16.73
C ASP A 83 3.31 -9.30 15.36
N TRP A 84 2.26 -8.77 14.72
CA TRP A 84 1.88 -9.20 13.38
C TRP A 84 2.98 -8.96 12.34
N GLY A 85 3.72 -7.85 12.48
CA GLY A 85 4.84 -7.52 11.60
C GLY A 85 5.82 -8.68 11.42
N ALA A 86 6.15 -9.43 12.48
CA ALA A 86 7.06 -10.58 12.35
C ALA A 86 6.54 -11.66 11.38
N TYR A 87 5.23 -11.91 11.36
CA TYR A 87 4.63 -12.88 10.45
C TYR A 87 4.55 -12.35 9.02
N LEU A 88 4.20 -11.06 8.87
CA LEU A 88 4.14 -10.40 7.57
C LEU A 88 5.52 -10.39 6.88
N HIS A 89 6.57 -10.02 7.61
CA HIS A 89 7.94 -10.02 7.08
C HIS A 89 8.40 -11.43 6.67
N LYS A 90 8.15 -12.43 7.52
CA LYS A 90 8.49 -13.83 7.21
C LYS A 90 7.77 -14.33 5.96
N GLU A 91 6.51 -13.94 5.77
CA GLU A 91 5.77 -14.28 4.57
C GLU A 91 6.37 -13.64 3.32
N ILE A 92 6.66 -12.34 3.37
CA ILE A 92 7.33 -11.60 2.28
C ILE A 92 8.66 -12.26 1.93
N ILE A 93 9.53 -12.50 2.91
CA ILE A 93 10.86 -13.12 2.71
C ILE A 93 10.71 -14.52 2.09
N LYS A 94 9.78 -15.35 2.58
CA LYS A 94 9.52 -16.70 2.06
C LYS A 94 9.10 -16.64 0.59
N VAL A 95 8.11 -15.79 0.28
CA VAL A 95 7.59 -15.64 -1.08
C VAL A 95 8.66 -15.08 -2.01
N ALA A 96 9.35 -14.01 -1.61
CA ALA A 96 10.42 -13.40 -2.40
C ALA A 96 11.54 -14.40 -2.71
N THR A 97 12.01 -15.14 -1.69
CA THR A 97 13.01 -16.21 -1.85
C THR A 97 12.54 -17.27 -2.85
N SER A 98 11.30 -17.74 -2.73
CA SER A 98 10.76 -18.80 -3.61
C SER A 98 10.57 -18.39 -5.07
N ASN A 99 10.40 -17.09 -5.34
CA ASN A 99 10.21 -16.55 -6.69
C ASN A 99 11.46 -15.86 -7.24
N GLY A 100 12.57 -15.83 -6.49
CA GLY A 100 13.81 -15.16 -6.90
C GLY A 100 13.69 -13.64 -6.95
N TRP A 101 12.80 -13.06 -6.15
CA TRP A 101 12.66 -11.60 -6.03
C TRP A 101 13.67 -11.06 -5.04
N ASP A 102 14.41 -10.02 -5.43
CA ASP A 102 15.39 -9.37 -4.56
C ASP A 102 14.68 -8.50 -3.51
N TYR A 103 14.88 -8.82 -2.23
CA TYR A 103 14.32 -8.10 -1.09
C TYR A 103 15.39 -7.36 -0.26
N HIS A 104 16.59 -7.17 -0.83
CA HIS A 104 17.74 -6.51 -0.20
C HIS A 104 17.98 -5.10 -0.76
N THR A 105 16.94 -4.44 -1.30
CA THR A 105 17.09 -3.16 -1.99
C THR A 105 15.90 -2.25 -1.76
N ALA A 106 16.18 -0.96 -1.55
CA ALA A 106 15.18 0.10 -1.46
C ALA A 106 14.27 0.18 -2.69
N HIS A 107 14.73 -0.26 -3.87
CA HIS A 107 14.00 -0.10 -5.13
C HIS A 107 12.89 -1.13 -5.34
N ASN A 108 12.87 -2.19 -4.54
CA ASN A 108 11.83 -3.22 -4.61
C ASN A 108 10.92 -3.05 -3.41
N LEU A 109 9.65 -2.73 -3.63
CA LEU A 109 8.62 -2.55 -2.62
C LEU A 109 7.68 -3.76 -2.64
N PHE A 110 7.51 -4.41 -1.50
CA PHE A 110 6.62 -5.57 -1.36
C PHE A 110 5.32 -5.17 -0.69
N PHE A 111 4.21 -5.31 -1.40
CA PHE A 111 2.88 -5.21 -0.84
C PHE A 111 2.37 -6.59 -0.44
N LEU A 112 1.91 -6.73 0.80
CA LEU A 112 1.27 -7.93 1.32
C LEU A 112 -0.22 -7.65 1.57
N PHE A 113 -1.09 -8.51 1.04
CA PHE A 113 -2.53 -8.44 1.24
C PHE A 113 -2.98 -9.66 2.04
N PRO A 114 -2.84 -9.65 3.38
CA PRO A 114 -3.33 -10.72 4.24
C PRO A 114 -4.83 -10.55 4.51
N ILE A 115 -5.48 -11.63 4.93
CA ILE A 115 -6.87 -11.59 5.39
C ILE A 115 -6.84 -11.62 6.91
N VAL A 116 -7.28 -10.53 7.53
CA VAL A 116 -7.21 -10.37 8.99
C VAL A 116 -8.55 -9.90 9.55
N SER A 117 -8.74 -10.13 10.85
CA SER A 117 -9.99 -9.80 11.53
C SER A 117 -10.18 -8.29 11.77
N ASN A 118 -9.10 -7.51 11.84
CA ASN A 118 -9.15 -6.07 12.05
C ASN A 118 -7.85 -5.36 11.60
N GLY A 119 -7.95 -4.09 11.21
CA GLY A 119 -6.87 -3.17 10.80
C GLY A 119 -7.03 -2.66 9.36
N CYS A 120 -6.14 -1.75 8.95
CA CYS A 120 -6.26 -0.99 7.69
C CYS A 120 -5.12 -1.31 6.73
N GLY A 121 -3.97 -0.74 7.05
CA GLY A 121 -2.70 -0.95 6.41
C GLY A 121 -1.60 -0.32 7.25
N ALA A 122 -0.37 -0.57 6.86
CA ALA A 122 0.82 0.08 7.35
C ALA A 122 1.95 -0.14 6.34
N HIS A 123 3.00 0.67 6.43
CA HIS A 123 4.25 0.40 5.75
C HIS A 123 5.43 0.36 6.73
N GLY A 124 6.55 -0.16 6.24
CA GLY A 124 7.79 -0.31 6.97
C GLY A 124 8.89 -0.82 6.07
N TYR A 125 9.86 -1.54 6.62
CA TYR A 125 10.94 -2.14 5.83
C TYR A 125 11.50 -3.41 6.45
N LEU A 126 11.97 -4.31 5.60
CA LEU A 126 12.73 -5.46 6.05
C LEU A 126 14.07 -5.02 6.63
N GLY A 127 14.39 -5.49 7.83
CA GLY A 127 15.59 -5.11 8.59
C GLY A 127 15.35 -4.24 9.80
N ASP A 128 14.12 -3.79 10.04
CA ASP A 128 13.74 -3.05 11.26
C ASP A 128 13.56 -3.98 12.48
N ARG A 129 13.54 -5.30 12.26
CA ARG A 129 13.31 -6.32 13.29
C ARG A 129 14.61 -6.93 13.82
N SER A 130 14.59 -7.33 15.09
CA SER A 130 15.75 -7.92 15.76
C SER A 130 16.20 -9.27 15.18
N ASP A 131 15.32 -10.01 14.50
CA ASP A 131 15.63 -11.27 13.82
C ASP A 131 16.06 -11.08 12.34
N GLU A 132 16.16 -9.82 11.88
CA GLU A 132 16.47 -9.44 10.50
C GLU A 132 17.81 -8.68 10.38
N GLN A 133 18.74 -8.92 11.30
CA GLN A 133 20.01 -8.18 11.40
C GLN A 133 20.87 -8.18 10.11
N ASN A 134 20.67 -9.15 9.21
CA ASN A 134 21.37 -9.23 7.92
C ASN A 134 20.66 -8.46 6.78
N LEU A 135 19.55 -7.79 7.08
CA LEU A 135 18.74 -6.98 6.17
C LEU A 135 18.78 -5.50 6.54
N GLN A 136 19.85 -5.03 7.19
CA GLN A 136 20.02 -3.61 7.45
C GLN A 136 19.99 -2.87 6.09
N HIS A 137 18.88 -2.20 5.78
CA HIS A 137 18.49 -1.67 4.45
C HIS A 137 17.87 -2.65 3.45
N GLY A 138 17.06 -3.59 3.92
CA GLY A 138 16.20 -4.42 3.08
C GLY A 138 15.14 -3.59 2.34
N SER A 139 14.29 -4.29 1.62
CA SER A 139 13.21 -3.68 0.87
C SER A 139 12.17 -3.00 1.77
N PRO A 140 11.63 -1.83 1.36
CA PRO A 140 10.41 -1.32 1.96
C PRO A 140 9.26 -2.31 1.72
N ILE A 141 8.32 -2.31 2.66
CA ILE A 141 7.14 -3.17 2.63
C ILE A 141 5.92 -2.34 2.94
N ALA A 142 4.78 -2.78 2.46
CA ALA A 142 3.48 -2.28 2.86
C ALA A 142 2.50 -3.44 3.00
N ASP A 143 1.51 -3.29 3.87
CA ASP A 143 0.44 -4.25 4.01
C ASP A 143 -0.92 -3.57 3.98
N VAL A 144 -1.89 -4.22 3.34
CA VAL A 144 -3.28 -3.75 3.27
C VAL A 144 -4.20 -4.91 3.57
N TYR A 145 -5.02 -4.74 4.59
CA TYR A 145 -5.73 -5.83 5.24
C TYR A 145 -7.09 -6.07 4.62
N TYR A 146 -7.33 -7.29 4.16
CA TYR A 146 -8.67 -7.72 3.74
C TYR A 146 -9.50 -8.10 4.99
N PRO A 147 -10.63 -7.44 5.26
CA PRO A 147 -11.41 -7.67 6.48
C PRO A 147 -12.27 -8.93 6.38
N TYR A 148 -12.28 -9.75 7.44
CA TYR A 148 -13.21 -10.90 7.57
C TYR A 148 -14.39 -10.67 8.53
N ALA A 149 -14.23 -9.86 9.60
CA ALA A 149 -15.21 -9.80 10.70
C ALA A 149 -15.77 -8.40 11.02
N ASN A 150 -14.99 -7.34 10.81
CA ASN A 150 -15.44 -5.95 10.94
C ASN A 150 -15.01 -5.22 9.66
N GLY A 151 -15.95 -4.57 8.97
CA GLY A 151 -15.71 -3.95 7.67
C GLY A 151 -14.51 -3.01 7.64
N GLN A 152 -13.87 -2.90 6.47
CA GLN A 152 -12.81 -1.94 6.19
C GLN A 152 -13.27 -0.48 6.35
N GLU A 153 -14.57 -0.24 6.48
CA GLU A 153 -15.20 1.08 6.66
C GLU A 153 -14.75 1.79 7.93
N GLN A 154 -14.12 1.09 8.89
CA GLN A 154 -13.46 1.71 10.04
C GLN A 154 -12.17 2.47 9.68
N CYS A 155 -11.59 2.18 8.51
CA CYS A 155 -10.35 2.77 8.01
C CYS A 155 -10.62 3.94 7.06
N VAL A 156 -11.67 3.81 6.25
CA VAL A 156 -12.07 4.79 5.24
C VAL A 156 -13.58 4.87 5.20
N ASP A 157 -14.14 6.08 5.32
CA ASP A 157 -15.54 6.32 4.97
C ASP A 157 -15.68 6.44 3.44
N ALA A 158 -15.93 5.32 2.76
CA ALA A 158 -16.08 5.27 1.31
C ALA A 158 -17.54 5.07 0.92
N PRO A 159 -18.44 6.06 0.99
CA PRO A 159 -19.89 5.85 0.83
C PRO A 159 -20.32 5.36 -0.57
N GLN A 160 -19.38 5.22 -1.50
CA GLN A 160 -19.58 4.81 -2.89
C GLN A 160 -18.62 3.67 -3.25
N SER A 161 -18.85 3.01 -4.39
CA SER A 161 -17.98 1.95 -4.91
C SER A 161 -18.00 1.97 -6.43
N PRO A 162 -17.02 2.64 -7.09
CA PRO A 162 -17.03 2.78 -8.54
C PRO A 162 -16.80 1.44 -9.26
N ASN A 163 -16.19 0.47 -8.59
CA ASN A 163 -15.93 -0.85 -9.16
C ASN A 163 -16.97 -1.91 -8.73
N HIS A 164 -18.04 -1.51 -8.02
CA HIS A 164 -19.05 -2.40 -7.44
C HIS A 164 -18.45 -3.51 -6.55
N ASP A 165 -17.27 -3.26 -6.00
CA ASP A 165 -16.57 -4.11 -5.03
C ASP A 165 -15.95 -3.19 -3.98
N HIS A 166 -16.76 -2.88 -2.96
CA HIS A 166 -16.46 -1.84 -1.97
C HIS A 166 -15.20 -2.14 -1.14
N ILE A 167 -14.95 -3.42 -0.83
CA ILE A 167 -13.72 -3.84 -0.14
C ILE A 167 -12.50 -3.56 -1.04
N SER A 168 -12.60 -3.86 -2.34
CA SER A 168 -11.51 -3.58 -3.26
C SER A 168 -11.26 -2.08 -3.43
N ASP A 169 -12.33 -1.28 -3.49
CA ASP A 169 -12.22 0.18 -3.62
C ASP A 169 -11.55 0.81 -2.41
N ILE A 170 -11.93 0.39 -1.19
CA ILE A 170 -11.25 0.84 0.04
C ILE A 170 -9.80 0.36 0.06
N ALA A 171 -9.54 -0.91 -0.26
CA ALA A 171 -8.18 -1.45 -0.28
C ALA A 171 -7.26 -0.73 -1.27
N MET A 172 -7.76 -0.31 -2.43
CA MET A 172 -6.99 0.50 -3.38
C MET A 172 -6.68 1.91 -2.83
N GLY A 173 -7.62 2.52 -2.11
CA GLY A 173 -7.39 3.80 -1.42
C GLY A 173 -6.31 3.68 -0.34
N ILE A 174 -6.39 2.67 0.52
CA ILE A 174 -5.36 2.39 1.53
C ILE A 174 -4.03 2.03 0.86
N ALA A 175 -4.04 1.20 -0.19
CA ALA A 175 -2.82 0.87 -0.93
C ALA A 175 -2.16 2.11 -1.56
N SER A 176 -2.94 3.10 -1.98
CA SER A 176 -2.40 4.39 -2.43
C SER A 176 -1.68 5.12 -1.30
N HIS A 177 -2.32 5.24 -0.14
CA HIS A 177 -1.74 5.85 1.06
C HIS A 177 -0.38 5.22 1.40
N GLU A 178 -0.37 3.90 1.62
CA GLU A 178 0.85 3.19 2.01
C GLU A 178 1.91 3.22 0.91
N LEU A 179 1.50 3.27 -0.37
CA LEU A 179 2.45 3.38 -1.48
C LEU A 179 3.16 4.73 -1.46
N MET A 180 2.43 5.84 -1.32
CA MET A 180 3.01 7.19 -1.36
C MET A 180 3.98 7.41 -0.19
N GLU A 181 3.64 6.91 0.98
CA GLU A 181 4.52 6.97 2.15
C GLU A 181 5.73 6.03 1.99
N ALA A 182 5.53 4.74 1.66
CA ALA A 182 6.65 3.82 1.47
C ALA A 182 7.66 4.27 0.40
N VAL A 183 7.22 4.98 -0.66
CA VAL A 183 8.14 5.50 -1.67
C VAL A 183 8.80 6.82 -1.27
N SER A 184 8.18 7.65 -0.42
CA SER A 184 8.79 8.90 0.09
C SER A 184 9.68 8.66 1.31
N ASP A 185 9.31 7.72 2.18
CA ASP A 185 10.02 7.31 3.39
C ASP A 185 10.15 5.77 3.54
N PRO A 186 10.94 5.09 2.69
CA PRO A 186 11.09 3.65 2.71
C PRO A 186 11.76 3.10 3.98
N TYR A 187 12.31 3.95 4.86
CA TYR A 187 13.06 3.54 6.05
C TYR A 187 12.61 4.26 7.33
N LEU A 188 11.47 4.96 7.30
CA LEU A 188 10.91 5.70 8.44
C LEU A 188 11.85 6.77 9.01
N ILE A 189 12.69 7.37 8.15
CA ILE A 189 13.69 8.41 8.48
C ILE A 189 13.74 9.52 7.41
N GLY A 190 12.68 9.62 6.62
CA GLY A 190 12.56 10.40 5.39
C GLY A 190 11.59 11.57 5.55
N TRP A 191 10.58 11.63 4.68
CA TRP A 191 9.69 12.78 4.59
C TRP A 191 8.52 12.72 5.57
N SER A 192 8.69 13.36 6.72
CA SER A 192 7.60 13.65 7.66
C SER A 192 7.63 15.09 8.14
N ASP A 193 6.50 15.57 8.66
CA ASP A 193 6.43 16.86 9.34
C ASP A 193 6.90 16.78 10.80
N GLN A 194 6.87 17.89 11.52
CA GLN A 194 7.34 17.95 12.92
C GLN A 194 6.53 17.10 13.90
N ASN A 195 5.31 16.71 13.52
CA ASN A 195 4.46 15.82 14.31
C ASN A 195 4.64 14.34 13.89
N GLY A 196 5.50 14.07 12.90
CA GLY A 196 5.70 12.75 12.34
C GLY A 196 4.70 12.36 11.26
N ASN A 197 3.82 13.27 10.82
CA ASN A 197 2.87 12.95 9.75
C ASN A 197 3.58 12.97 8.39
N GLU A 198 3.38 11.92 7.62
CA GLU A 198 3.85 11.83 6.24
C GLU A 198 2.88 12.51 5.27
N MET A 199 3.10 12.35 3.96
CA MET A 199 2.30 13.06 2.97
C MET A 199 0.84 12.61 2.90
N ALA A 200 0.58 11.32 3.10
CA ALA A 200 -0.77 10.79 3.07
C ALA A 200 -1.46 11.05 4.41
N ASP A 201 -0.79 10.84 5.55
CA ASP A 201 -1.29 11.20 6.89
C ASP A 201 -1.91 12.61 7.01
N LYS A 202 -1.33 13.59 6.32
CA LYS A 202 -1.76 15.00 6.38
C LYS A 202 -3.11 15.27 5.71
N CYS A 203 -3.61 14.31 4.94
CA CYS A 203 -4.82 14.41 4.14
C CYS A 203 -5.78 13.29 4.52
N PRO A 204 -6.56 13.45 5.61
CA PRO A 204 -7.31 12.34 6.20
C PRO A 204 -8.36 11.77 5.26
N LEU A 205 -8.58 10.45 5.39
CA LEU A 205 -9.71 9.75 4.80
C LEU A 205 -10.99 10.12 5.58
N PRO A 206 -12.12 10.40 4.89
CA PRO A 206 -12.45 9.98 3.52
C PRO A 206 -12.05 10.96 2.41
N PRO A 207 -12.02 10.49 1.13
CA PRO A 207 -11.76 11.37 -0.01
C PRO A 207 -12.73 12.56 -0.01
N ALA A 208 -12.18 13.79 0.11
CA ALA A 208 -12.98 15.01 0.21
C ALA A 208 -13.74 15.33 -1.09
N THR A 209 -13.27 14.77 -2.21
CA THR A 209 -13.81 14.92 -3.54
C THR A 209 -14.37 13.57 -3.99
N ILE A 210 -15.69 13.46 -4.20
CA ILE A 210 -16.33 12.27 -4.80
C ILE A 210 -17.31 12.78 -5.85
N ASP A 211 -17.19 12.28 -7.08
CA ASP A 211 -18.20 12.47 -8.12
C ASP A 211 -19.24 11.35 -8.02
N LEU A 212 -20.44 11.72 -7.56
CA LEU A 212 -21.56 10.81 -7.36
C LEU A 212 -22.08 10.19 -8.67
N GLN A 213 -21.77 10.75 -9.84
CA GLN A 213 -22.18 10.17 -11.13
C GLN A 213 -21.37 8.93 -11.49
N ILE A 214 -20.08 8.94 -11.13
CA ILE A 214 -19.14 7.85 -11.40
C ILE A 214 -18.80 7.05 -10.15
N ALA A 215 -19.34 7.44 -8.99
CA ALA A 215 -19.10 6.83 -7.68
C ALA A 215 -17.61 6.81 -7.27
N GLY A 216 -16.77 7.64 -7.90
CA GLY A 216 -15.31 7.68 -7.72
C GLY A 216 -14.80 9.13 -7.74
N ASN A 217 -13.49 9.33 -7.61
CA ASN A 217 -12.90 10.67 -7.60
C ASN A 217 -11.74 10.88 -8.55
N VAL A 218 -11.17 9.80 -9.08
CA VAL A 218 -10.16 9.86 -10.14
C VAL A 218 -10.43 8.81 -11.20
N THR A 219 -10.01 9.12 -12.44
CA THR A 219 -10.02 8.18 -13.56
C THR A 219 -8.60 8.07 -14.12
N TRP A 220 -7.98 6.90 -14.03
CA TRP A 220 -6.65 6.65 -14.57
C TRP A 220 -6.73 5.52 -15.60
N HIS A 221 -6.20 5.75 -16.80
CA HIS A 221 -6.27 4.83 -17.93
C HIS A 221 -7.69 4.28 -18.23
N GLY A 222 -8.74 5.07 -17.94
CA GLY A 222 -10.15 4.69 -18.12
C GLY A 222 -10.74 3.88 -16.96
N ASN A 223 -9.99 3.64 -15.90
CA ASN A 223 -10.43 2.95 -14.68
C ASN A 223 -10.77 3.96 -13.59
N LEU A 224 -11.86 3.72 -12.88
CA LEU A 224 -12.36 4.58 -11.81
C LEU A 224 -11.84 4.10 -10.46
N TYR A 225 -11.47 5.05 -9.60
CA TYR A 225 -10.96 4.78 -8.26
C TYR A 225 -11.54 5.73 -7.22
N LEU A 226 -11.49 5.31 -5.95
CA LEU A 226 -11.69 6.13 -4.77
C LEU A 226 -10.36 6.23 -4.04
N ILE A 227 -9.66 7.35 -4.23
CA ILE A 227 -8.29 7.55 -3.75
C ILE A 227 -8.24 8.72 -2.77
N GLN A 228 -7.42 8.59 -1.74
CA GLN A 228 -7.12 9.68 -0.82
C GLN A 228 -6.46 10.84 -1.57
N GLU A 229 -6.74 12.07 -1.16
CA GLU A 229 -5.94 13.20 -1.60
C GLU A 229 -4.57 13.16 -0.90
N GLU A 230 -3.52 13.66 -1.55
CA GLU A 230 -2.16 13.64 -1.01
C GLU A 230 -1.68 15.07 -0.73
N TRP A 231 -0.87 15.28 0.31
CA TRP A 231 -0.38 16.61 0.64
C TRP A 231 0.57 17.13 -0.46
N ASP A 232 0.33 18.35 -0.93
CA ASP A 232 1.18 19.03 -1.91
C ASP A 232 1.93 20.19 -1.24
N ASN A 233 3.26 20.16 -1.28
CA ASN A 233 4.09 21.16 -0.62
C ASN A 233 4.01 22.55 -1.30
N GLN A 234 3.86 22.61 -2.62
CA GLN A 234 3.74 23.85 -3.38
C GLN A 234 2.38 24.52 -3.16
N ARG A 235 1.31 23.72 -3.12
CA ARG A 235 -0.07 24.21 -2.95
C ARG A 235 -0.48 24.35 -1.49
N GLN A 236 0.28 23.75 -0.57
CA GLN A 236 -0.02 23.73 0.87
C GLN A 236 -1.41 23.16 1.17
N GLY A 237 -1.76 22.06 0.52
CA GLY A 237 -3.07 21.44 0.65
C GLY A 237 -3.14 20.05 0.00
N CYS A 238 -4.26 19.38 0.21
CA CYS A 238 -4.52 18.04 -0.31
C CYS A 238 -4.97 18.09 -1.77
N VAL A 239 -4.42 17.22 -2.62
CA VAL A 239 -4.70 17.19 -4.06
C VAL A 239 -4.89 15.77 -4.59
N LEU A 240 -5.62 15.66 -5.71
CA LEU A 240 -5.70 14.43 -6.51
C LEU A 240 -4.69 14.41 -7.68
N GLU A 241 -3.97 15.51 -7.89
CA GLU A 241 -3.04 15.68 -9.01
C GLU A 241 -1.84 16.51 -8.53
N GLY A 242 -0.62 16.06 -8.79
CA GLY A 242 0.61 16.77 -8.46
C GLY A 242 0.82 18.07 -9.25
N PRO A 243 1.95 18.76 -9.00
CA PRO A 243 2.34 19.98 -9.69
C PRO A 243 2.77 19.75 -11.15
#